data_AF-A0A2K5QI39-F1
#
_entry.id   AF-A0A2K5QI39-F1
#
_cell.length_a   1.000
_cell.length_b   1.000
_cell.length_c   1.000
_cell.angle_alpha   90.00
_cell.angle_beta   90.00
_cell.angle_gamma   90.00
#
_symmetry.space_group_name_H-M   'P 1'
#
loop_
_entity.id
_entity.type
_entity.pdbx_description
1 polymer ?
#
loop_
_entity_poly.entity_id
_entity_poly.type
_entity_poly.pdbx_seq_one_letter_code
_entity_poly.pdbx_strand_id
1 'polypeptide(L)'
;MNCNCSRKDTGVKIKIPPVAEAGWNLYIVNTISPVQLYKEMIDYSNTYKTAKTQSCIHLLSEAHLLVRAALMDASQLEPGEKAELLEAFKESCGHLGDCYSRLDSQHSHLTLPYYKMSGLSMAEVLGRMDWTVEDGLQKYEKGLIFYINHSLYENLDEELSEELAAKVVQMFYVAEPKQVPHILCSPSMKNINPLTAMSYLRKLDTSGFSSILVTLTKAAVALKMGDLDMHRNEMKSHSEMKFVCGFILEPRLLIQQKKGQIVPTELALHLKETQPGLLVASVLGLQKNNKIGIEEADSFFKVLCAKDEDTTPQLLVDFWEAQIVACLPDVLLQELFFKLTSQYIWRLSKRQPPDTTPLRTSEDLINACSHYGLIFPWVHILISSDSSADKNYTEDLSKLQSLVCGPSFDIASIIPFLEPLSEDTIAGLSVHVLCRTRLKEYEQCIDILLERCPEAVIPYANHELKEENRTLWWKKLLPELCQRIKCGGEKYQLYLSSLKETLSIVAVELELKDFMNVLPEDGTAAFFLPYLLYCSRKKSLT
;
A
#
# COMPACT_ATOMS: atom_id res chain seq x y z
N MET A 1 -33.21 -5.84 62.69
CA MET A 1 -34.65 -5.82 62.36
C MET A 1 -35.20 -7.22 62.56
N ASN A 2 -36.33 -7.32 63.25
CA ASN A 2 -36.91 -8.54 63.83
C ASN A 2 -37.39 -9.56 62.79
N CYS A 3 -37.25 -10.84 63.11
CA CYS A 3 -38.41 -11.72 63.28
C CYS A 3 -38.10 -12.83 64.30
N ASN A 4 -38.91 -12.83 65.35
CA ASN A 4 -38.90 -13.74 66.49
C ASN A 4 -39.99 -14.80 66.25
N CYS A 5 -39.78 -16.06 66.66
CA CYS A 5 -40.85 -16.90 67.20
C CYS A 5 -40.28 -17.97 68.13
N SER A 6 -40.48 -17.75 69.42
CA SER A 6 -40.31 -18.69 70.53
C SER A 6 -41.52 -19.62 70.62
N ARG A 7 -41.30 -20.88 71.03
CA ARG A 7 -42.19 -21.57 71.99
C ARG A 7 -41.47 -22.74 72.67
N LYS A 8 -41.21 -22.58 73.97
CA LYS A 8 -41.01 -23.69 74.91
C LYS A 8 -42.40 -24.20 75.31
N ASP A 9 -42.64 -25.49 75.18
CA ASP A 9 -43.68 -26.20 75.94
C ASP A 9 -43.06 -27.46 76.57
N THR A 10 -43.20 -27.55 77.88
CA THR A 10 -42.90 -28.70 78.72
C THR A 10 -44.05 -29.70 78.66
N GLY A 11 -43.79 -30.93 78.20
CA GLY A 11 -44.78 -32.02 78.18
C GLY A 11 -44.15 -33.40 78.34
N VAL A 12 -44.34 -33.96 79.54
CA VAL A 12 -44.35 -35.37 80.01
C VAL A 12 -43.82 -36.49 79.08
N LYS A 13 -42.91 -37.30 79.64
CA LYS A 13 -42.39 -38.57 79.11
C LYS A 13 -43.49 -39.58 78.76
N ILE A 14 -43.44 -40.14 77.54
CA ILE A 14 -43.91 -41.49 77.24
C ILE A 14 -42.77 -42.24 76.54
N LYS A 15 -42.32 -43.34 77.16
CA LYS A 15 -41.32 -44.27 76.62
C LYS A 15 -41.99 -45.15 75.55
N ILE A 16 -41.45 -45.15 74.34
CA ILE A 16 -41.57 -46.23 73.36
C ILE A 16 -40.16 -46.50 72.81
N PRO A 17 -39.59 -47.71 72.92
CA PRO A 17 -38.45 -48.13 72.09
C PRO A 17 -38.94 -49.04 70.95
N PRO A 18 -38.13 -49.36 69.91
CA PRO A 18 -37.11 -48.59 69.21
C PRO A 18 -37.33 -48.61 67.68
N VAL A 19 -36.77 -47.64 66.95
CA VAL A 19 -36.27 -47.88 65.59
C VAL A 19 -34.86 -47.33 65.56
N ALA A 20 -33.88 -48.18 65.28
CA ALA A 20 -32.52 -47.73 64.99
C ALA A 20 -32.55 -47.00 63.65
N GLU A 21 -32.90 -45.71 63.66
CA GLU A 21 -32.61 -44.85 62.53
C GLU A 21 -31.09 -44.75 62.44
N ALA A 22 -30.54 -45.19 61.30
CA ALA A 22 -29.16 -44.95 60.95
C ALA A 22 -28.94 -43.43 60.92
N GLY A 23 -28.52 -42.88 62.06
CA GLY A 23 -28.26 -41.45 62.20
C GLY A 23 -27.10 -41.06 61.31
N TRP A 24 -27.40 -40.44 60.17
CA TRP A 24 -26.38 -39.79 59.36
C TRP A 24 -25.88 -38.58 60.12
N ASN A 25 -24.58 -38.57 60.45
CA ASN A 25 -23.91 -37.37 60.93
C ASN A 25 -23.50 -36.55 59.69
N LEU A 26 -24.19 -35.44 59.45
CA LEU A 26 -23.82 -34.49 58.42
C LEU A 26 -22.74 -33.54 58.96
N TYR A 27 -21.52 -33.66 58.45
CA TYR A 27 -20.45 -32.71 58.72
C TYR A 27 -20.48 -31.64 57.63
N ILE A 28 -20.87 -30.42 58.01
CA ILE A 28 -20.72 -29.25 57.14
C ILE A 28 -19.33 -28.68 57.43
N VAL A 29 -18.39 -28.95 56.54
CA VAL A 29 -17.06 -28.33 56.58
C VAL A 29 -17.20 -26.93 56.00
N ASN A 30 -16.90 -25.91 56.80
CA ASN A 30 -16.87 -24.55 56.30
C ASN A 30 -15.62 -24.41 55.41
N THR A 31 -15.83 -24.32 54.10
CA THR A 31 -14.74 -24.26 53.12
C THR A 31 -14.18 -22.84 53.03
N ILE A 32 -12.86 -22.73 52.93
CA ILE A 32 -12.17 -21.46 52.66
C ILE A 32 -12.55 -20.97 51.26
N SER A 33 -12.63 -19.65 51.05
CA SER A 33 -12.92 -19.11 49.72
C SER A 33 -11.81 -19.45 48.73
N PRO A 34 -12.12 -19.73 47.45
CA PRO A 34 -11.11 -20.08 46.44
C PRO A 34 -10.00 -19.03 46.31
N VAL A 35 -10.33 -17.73 46.42
CA VAL A 35 -9.37 -16.63 46.36
C VAL A 35 -8.44 -16.62 47.57
N GLN A 36 -8.96 -16.91 48.77
CA GLN A 36 -8.13 -16.96 49.97
C GLN A 36 -7.15 -18.14 49.92
N LEU A 37 -7.63 -19.32 49.52
CA LEU A 37 -6.78 -20.48 49.33
C LEU A 37 -5.73 -20.23 48.24
N TYR A 38 -6.10 -19.56 47.14
CA TYR A 38 -5.18 -19.13 46.10
C TYR A 38 -4.05 -18.26 46.66
N LYS A 39 -4.36 -17.21 47.44
CA LYS A 39 -3.37 -16.31 48.05
C LYS A 39 -2.38 -17.09 48.93
N GLU A 40 -2.87 -18.02 49.74
CA GLU A 40 -2.03 -18.88 50.58
C GLU A 40 -1.10 -19.79 49.73
N MET A 41 -1.60 -20.32 48.61
CA MET A 41 -0.78 -21.11 47.68
C MET A 41 0.31 -20.26 47.01
N ILE A 42 0.02 -19.00 46.65
CA ILE A 42 1.02 -18.06 46.11
C ILE A 42 2.10 -17.76 47.15
N ASP A 43 1.70 -17.43 48.38
CA ASP A 43 2.64 -17.14 49.47
C ASP A 43 3.56 -18.33 49.74
N TYR A 44 3.00 -19.55 49.74
CA TYR A 44 3.78 -20.76 49.87
C TYR A 44 4.72 -20.99 48.66
N SER A 45 4.26 -20.69 47.44
CA SER A 45 5.08 -20.82 46.23
C SER A 45 6.33 -19.93 46.24
N ASN A 46 6.25 -18.75 46.85
CA ASN A 46 7.37 -17.81 46.95
C ASN A 46 8.56 -18.41 47.70
N THR A 47 8.35 -19.38 48.59
CA THR A 47 9.44 -20.08 49.29
C THR A 47 10.26 -21.01 48.37
N TYR A 48 9.71 -21.39 47.20
CA TYR A 48 10.36 -22.28 46.23
C TYR A 48 10.95 -21.55 45.02
N LYS A 49 10.76 -20.22 44.90
CA LYS A 49 11.17 -19.41 43.75
C LYS A 49 12.64 -19.55 43.36
N THR A 50 13.54 -19.78 44.32
CA THR A 50 14.99 -19.77 44.11
C THR A 50 15.66 -21.15 44.11
N ALA A 51 14.94 -22.21 44.51
CA ALA A 51 15.56 -23.53 44.78
C ALA A 51 14.92 -24.73 44.06
N LYS A 52 13.62 -24.69 43.70
CA LYS A 52 12.89 -25.83 43.10
C LYS A 52 11.81 -25.38 42.12
N THR A 53 12.22 -24.97 40.92
CA THR A 53 11.34 -24.36 39.91
C THR A 53 10.18 -25.27 39.47
N GLN A 54 10.38 -26.59 39.41
CA GLN A 54 9.32 -27.54 39.05
C GLN A 54 8.20 -27.61 40.11
N SER A 55 8.55 -27.54 41.40
CA SER A 55 7.58 -27.55 42.50
C SER A 55 6.79 -26.24 42.56
N CYS A 56 7.45 -25.12 42.26
CA CYS A 56 6.80 -23.82 42.14
C CYS A 56 5.77 -23.82 41.00
N ILE A 57 6.14 -24.30 39.79
CA ILE A 57 5.20 -24.41 38.66
C ILE A 57 4.01 -25.28 39.00
N HIS A 58 4.24 -26.43 39.63
CA HIS A 58 3.15 -27.35 39.96
C HIS A 58 2.13 -26.69 40.89
N LEU A 59 2.61 -26.07 41.97
CA LEU A 59 1.76 -25.38 42.94
C LEU A 59 1.01 -24.20 42.31
N LEU A 60 1.68 -23.40 41.47
CA LEU A 60 1.05 -22.30 40.75
C LEU A 60 0.04 -22.79 39.72
N SER A 61 0.29 -23.94 39.09
CA SER A 61 -0.65 -24.57 38.15
C SER A 61 -1.91 -25.06 38.87
N GLU A 62 -1.75 -25.67 40.05
CA GLU A 62 -2.88 -26.05 40.90
C GLU A 62 -3.68 -24.83 41.37
N ALA A 63 -2.97 -23.77 41.80
CA ALA A 63 -3.59 -22.51 42.22
C ALA A 63 -4.38 -21.86 41.07
N HIS A 64 -3.82 -21.87 39.85
CA HIS A 64 -4.49 -21.38 38.64
C HIS A 64 -5.73 -22.23 38.30
N LEU A 65 -5.64 -23.57 38.38
CA LEU A 65 -6.76 -24.47 38.14
C LEU A 65 -7.88 -24.27 39.16
N LEU A 66 -7.55 -24.02 40.43
CA LEU A 66 -8.52 -23.71 41.49
C LEU A 66 -9.33 -22.45 41.13
N VAL A 67 -8.66 -21.35 40.80
CA VAL A 67 -9.31 -20.08 40.45
C VAL A 67 -10.11 -20.22 39.15
N ARG A 68 -9.55 -20.91 38.16
CA ARG A 68 -10.23 -21.16 36.88
C ARG A 68 -11.49 -22.03 37.07
N ALA A 69 -11.45 -23.06 37.91
CA ALA A 69 -12.61 -23.89 38.21
C ALA A 69 -13.72 -23.07 38.90
N ALA A 70 -13.34 -22.23 39.86
CA ALA A 70 -14.28 -21.31 40.52
C ALA A 70 -14.92 -20.32 39.54
N LEU A 71 -14.18 -19.85 38.53
CA LEU A 71 -14.73 -18.98 37.48
C LEU A 71 -15.75 -19.69 36.57
N MET A 72 -15.59 -20.99 36.35
CA MET A 72 -16.52 -21.77 35.53
C MET A 72 -17.88 -21.96 36.23
N ASP A 73 -17.92 -21.92 37.56
CA ASP A 73 -19.14 -22.03 38.38
C ASP A 73 -19.69 -20.65 38.83
N ALA A 74 -19.23 -19.56 38.21
CA ALA A 74 -19.51 -18.19 38.65
C ALA A 74 -20.96 -17.69 38.45
N SER A 75 -21.91 -18.57 38.10
CA SER A 75 -23.31 -18.21 37.83
C SER A 75 -24.09 -17.71 39.05
N GLN A 76 -23.60 -18.03 40.26
CA GLN A 76 -24.21 -17.68 41.55
C GLN A 76 -23.41 -16.63 42.34
N LEU A 77 -22.32 -16.10 41.79
CA LEU A 77 -21.44 -15.16 42.50
C LEU A 77 -21.95 -13.71 42.39
N GLU A 78 -21.80 -12.97 43.49
CA GLU A 78 -22.07 -11.53 43.47
C GLU A 78 -21.07 -10.81 42.54
N PRO A 79 -21.44 -9.66 41.92
CA PRO A 79 -20.57 -8.95 40.98
C PRO A 79 -19.19 -8.60 41.55
N GLY A 80 -19.11 -8.26 42.84
CA GLY A 80 -17.84 -7.95 43.52
C GLY A 80 -16.93 -9.17 43.71
N GLU A 81 -17.50 -10.32 44.10
CA GLU A 81 -16.77 -11.58 44.26
C GLU A 81 -16.27 -12.09 42.91
N LYS A 82 -17.08 -11.94 41.86
CA LYS A 82 -16.70 -12.25 40.49
C LYS A 82 -15.53 -11.37 40.01
N ALA A 83 -15.54 -10.08 40.34
CA ALA A 83 -14.44 -9.18 40.01
C ALA A 83 -13.15 -9.57 40.74
N GLU A 84 -13.22 -9.86 42.05
CA GLU A 84 -12.05 -10.33 42.82
C GLU A 84 -11.48 -11.63 42.25
N LEU A 85 -12.36 -12.57 41.88
CA LEU A 85 -11.95 -13.85 41.30
C LEU A 85 -11.33 -13.68 39.90
N LEU A 86 -11.83 -12.74 39.09
CA LEU A 86 -11.22 -12.40 37.80
C LEU A 86 -9.83 -11.76 37.95
N GLU A 87 -9.65 -10.89 38.94
CA GLU A 87 -8.34 -10.30 39.24
C GLU A 87 -7.36 -11.38 39.73
N ALA A 88 -7.79 -12.26 40.64
CA ALA A 88 -6.99 -13.42 41.06
C ALA A 88 -6.62 -14.34 39.89
N PHE A 89 -7.52 -14.49 38.91
CA PHE A 89 -7.23 -15.27 37.70
C PHE A 89 -6.16 -14.60 36.85
N LYS A 90 -6.30 -13.29 36.55
CA LYS A 90 -5.28 -12.54 35.81
C LYS A 90 -3.93 -12.57 36.51
N GLU A 91 -3.92 -12.42 37.84
CA GLU A 91 -2.72 -12.50 38.67
C GLU A 91 -2.08 -13.89 38.57
N SER A 92 -2.87 -14.96 38.67
CA SER A 92 -2.40 -16.34 38.52
C SER A 92 -1.74 -16.59 37.16
N CYS A 93 -2.32 -16.01 36.09
CA CYS A 93 -1.74 -16.05 34.75
C CYS A 93 -0.39 -15.31 34.71
N GLY A 94 -0.29 -14.15 35.36
CA GLY A 94 0.96 -13.39 35.47
C GLY A 94 2.07 -14.20 36.15
N HIS A 95 1.77 -14.82 37.30
CA HIS A 95 2.73 -15.66 38.03
C HIS A 95 3.19 -16.89 37.22
N LEU A 96 2.27 -17.53 36.49
CA LEU A 96 2.64 -18.61 35.57
C LEU A 96 3.50 -18.11 34.40
N GLY A 97 3.18 -16.93 33.86
CA GLY A 97 3.99 -16.24 32.85
C GLY A 97 5.42 -16.01 33.34
N ASP A 98 5.59 -15.50 34.56
CA ASP A 98 6.90 -15.28 35.19
C ASP A 98 7.68 -16.60 35.35
N CYS A 99 7.00 -17.70 35.70
CA CYS A 99 7.64 -19.01 35.83
C CYS A 99 8.06 -19.61 34.49
N TYR A 100 7.23 -19.52 33.44
CA TYR A 100 7.57 -20.06 32.12
C TYR A 100 8.57 -19.18 31.38
N SER A 101 8.62 -17.87 31.65
CA SER A 101 9.68 -17.00 31.13
C SER A 101 11.03 -17.38 31.74
N ARG A 102 11.02 -17.65 33.06
CA ARG A 102 11.97 -18.31 33.99
C ARG A 102 12.86 -19.46 33.51
N LEU A 103 12.44 -20.15 32.46
CA LEU A 103 12.81 -21.55 32.32
C LEU A 103 13.14 -21.89 30.88
N ASP A 104 14.36 -22.41 30.68
CA ASP A 104 14.73 -23.11 29.45
C ASP A 104 14.11 -24.52 29.43
N SER A 105 12.77 -24.56 29.40
CA SER A 105 11.98 -25.78 29.31
C SER A 105 11.33 -25.91 27.92
N GLN A 106 10.91 -27.12 27.57
CA GLN A 106 10.09 -27.38 26.37
C GLN A 106 8.77 -26.59 26.38
N HIS A 107 8.34 -26.11 27.54
CA HIS A 107 7.09 -25.37 27.75
C HIS A 107 7.26 -23.85 27.80
N SER A 108 8.43 -23.32 27.44
CA SER A 108 8.70 -21.87 27.37
C SER A 108 7.72 -21.10 26.46
N HIS A 109 7.14 -21.75 25.45
CA HIS A 109 6.09 -21.18 24.59
C HIS A 109 4.81 -20.80 25.35
N LEU A 110 4.54 -21.41 26.51
CA LEU A 110 3.37 -21.09 27.35
C LEU A 110 3.46 -19.70 28.00
N THR A 111 4.65 -19.09 28.02
CA THR A 111 4.84 -17.71 28.50
C THR A 111 3.90 -16.73 27.80
N LEU A 112 3.74 -16.85 26.47
CA LEU A 112 2.91 -15.95 25.67
C LEU A 112 1.42 -15.98 26.07
N PRO A 113 0.71 -17.12 26.02
CA PRO A 113 -0.70 -17.16 26.37
C PRO A 113 -0.96 -16.75 27.83
N TYR A 114 -0.08 -17.07 28.77
CA TYR A 114 -0.25 -16.67 30.17
C TYR A 114 -0.11 -15.16 30.38
N TYR A 115 0.90 -14.50 29.79
CA TYR A 115 0.98 -13.04 29.85
C TYR A 115 -0.15 -12.33 29.07
N LYS A 116 -0.67 -12.94 27.99
CA LYS A 116 -1.85 -12.39 27.30
C LYS A 116 -3.11 -12.49 28.16
N MET A 117 -3.32 -13.61 28.85
CA MET A 117 -4.46 -13.80 29.75
C MET A 117 -4.37 -12.95 31.02
N SER A 118 -3.17 -12.56 31.46
CA SER A 118 -3.02 -11.66 32.62
C SER A 118 -3.40 -10.22 32.30
N GLY A 119 -3.42 -9.83 31.02
CA GLY A 119 -3.70 -8.46 30.59
C GLY A 119 -2.61 -7.45 30.93
N LEU A 120 -1.40 -7.93 31.26
CA LEU A 120 -0.26 -7.07 31.57
C LEU A 120 0.33 -6.45 30.31
N SER A 121 0.80 -5.21 30.45
CA SER A 121 1.59 -4.53 29.42
C SER A 121 3.01 -5.10 29.35
N MET A 122 3.70 -4.89 28.23
CA MET A 122 5.09 -5.31 28.07
C MET A 122 6.01 -4.62 29.10
N ALA A 123 5.78 -3.34 29.38
CA ALA A 123 6.50 -2.59 30.40
C ALA A 123 6.29 -3.18 31.80
N GLU A 124 5.06 -3.61 32.14
CA GLU A 124 4.77 -4.26 33.42
C GLU A 124 5.47 -5.61 33.55
N VAL A 125 5.47 -6.42 32.49
CA VAL A 125 6.20 -7.70 32.45
C VAL A 125 7.72 -7.48 32.61
N LEU A 126 8.28 -6.49 31.91
CA LEU A 126 9.71 -6.15 32.04
C LEU A 126 10.05 -5.58 33.43
N GLY A 127 9.11 -4.87 34.08
CA GLY A 127 9.26 -4.35 35.43
C GLY A 127 9.28 -5.44 36.51
N ARG A 128 8.70 -6.61 36.24
CA ARG A 128 8.70 -7.79 37.12
C ARG A 128 10.00 -8.60 37.06
N MET A 129 10.92 -8.24 36.17
CA MET A 129 12.20 -8.94 36.01
C MET A 129 13.27 -8.35 36.92
N ASP A 130 14.02 -9.23 37.59
CA ASP A 130 15.17 -8.84 38.41
C ASP A 130 16.38 -8.55 37.50
N TRP A 131 16.58 -7.27 37.18
CA TRP A 131 17.67 -6.80 36.32
C TRP A 131 19.05 -6.76 37.00
N THR A 132 19.12 -7.07 38.30
CA THR A 132 20.27 -6.81 39.19
C THR A 132 21.45 -7.79 39.06
N VAL A 133 21.46 -8.68 38.07
CA VAL A 133 22.61 -9.56 37.83
C VAL A 133 23.59 -8.89 36.88
N GLU A 134 24.40 -7.99 37.44
CA GLU A 134 25.65 -7.49 36.86
C GLU A 134 26.72 -8.58 37.00
N ASP A 135 26.89 -9.46 36.01
CA ASP A 135 28.22 -9.81 35.46
C ASP A 135 28.13 -10.87 34.34
N GLY A 136 28.74 -10.56 33.20
CA GLY A 136 29.42 -11.49 32.30
C GLY A 136 28.62 -12.49 31.44
N LEU A 137 27.55 -13.13 31.93
CA LEU A 137 26.82 -14.17 31.19
C LEU A 137 25.34 -14.25 31.60
N GLN A 138 24.56 -13.19 31.36
CA GLN A 138 23.10 -13.32 31.37
C GLN A 138 22.68 -14.22 30.19
N LYS A 139 22.46 -15.51 30.46
CA LYS A 139 21.67 -16.35 29.57
C LYS A 139 20.22 -15.92 29.69
N TYR A 140 19.79 -15.04 28.80
CA TYR A 140 18.38 -14.69 28.71
C TYR A 140 17.57 -15.92 28.30
N GLU A 141 16.47 -16.15 29.01
CA GLU A 141 15.69 -17.36 28.86
C GLU A 141 14.77 -17.28 27.64
N LYS A 142 14.63 -18.42 26.94
CA LYS A 142 13.91 -18.49 25.67
C LYS A 142 12.45 -18.05 25.78
N GLY A 143 11.79 -18.32 26.91
CA GLY A 143 10.39 -17.94 27.13
C GLY A 143 10.18 -16.42 27.14
N LEU A 144 11.07 -15.69 27.82
CA LEU A 144 11.02 -14.23 27.87
C LEU A 144 11.29 -13.60 26.51
N ILE A 145 12.33 -14.06 25.82
CA ILE A 145 12.68 -13.61 24.46
C ILE A 145 11.51 -13.87 23.51
N PHE A 146 10.91 -15.07 23.59
CA PHE A 146 9.76 -15.45 22.78
C PHE A 146 8.58 -14.50 23.01
N TYR A 147 8.21 -14.21 24.26
CA TYR A 147 7.12 -13.28 24.57
C TYR A 147 7.39 -11.85 24.07
N ILE A 148 8.59 -11.31 24.35
CA ILE A 148 8.94 -9.95 23.93
C ILE A 148 8.96 -9.85 22.41
N ASN A 149 9.54 -10.85 21.73
CA ASN A 149 9.57 -10.88 20.28
C ASN A 149 8.15 -10.81 19.71
N HIS A 150 7.24 -11.68 20.17
CA HIS A 150 5.84 -11.67 19.72
C HIS A 150 5.15 -10.33 20.02
N SER A 151 5.35 -9.78 21.21
CA SER A 151 4.72 -8.52 21.62
C SER A 151 5.21 -7.32 20.78
N LEU A 152 6.50 -7.30 20.41
CA LEU A 152 7.07 -6.27 19.53
C LEU A 152 6.61 -6.37 18.07
N TYR A 153 6.17 -7.55 17.63
CA TYR A 153 5.58 -7.78 16.31
C TYR A 153 4.09 -7.44 16.25
N GLU A 154 3.38 -7.45 17.39
CA GLU A 154 1.92 -7.26 17.44
C GLU A 154 1.43 -5.81 17.24
N ASN A 155 2.26 -4.86 16.78
CA ASN A 155 1.88 -3.45 16.56
C ASN A 155 1.05 -2.85 17.71
N LEU A 156 1.44 -3.16 18.96
CA LEU A 156 0.80 -2.59 20.13
C LEU A 156 1.14 -1.10 20.21
N ASP A 157 0.15 -0.25 20.51
CA ASP A 157 0.33 1.20 20.74
C ASP A 157 1.13 1.51 22.05
N GLU A 158 1.81 0.51 22.62
CA GLU A 158 2.61 0.64 23.84
C GLU A 158 4.03 1.12 23.50
N GLU A 159 4.43 2.27 24.07
CA GLU A 159 5.79 2.81 23.97
C GLU A 159 6.59 2.47 25.25
N LEU A 160 7.75 1.81 25.09
CA LEU A 160 8.63 1.52 26.22
C LEU A 160 9.39 2.78 26.66
N SER A 161 9.80 2.83 27.93
CA SER A 161 10.73 3.85 28.42
C SER A 161 12.13 3.65 27.83
N GLU A 162 12.96 4.70 27.82
CA GLU A 162 14.34 4.63 27.32
C GLU A 162 15.16 3.51 28.00
N GLU A 163 15.01 3.37 29.32
CA GLU A 163 15.70 2.34 30.12
C GLU A 163 15.27 0.92 29.74
N LEU A 164 13.96 0.69 29.61
CA LEU A 164 13.42 -0.62 29.24
C LEU A 164 13.79 -0.98 27.80
N ALA A 165 13.72 -0.02 26.88
CA ALA A 165 14.12 -0.19 25.49
C ALA A 165 15.61 -0.57 25.39
N ALA A 166 16.49 0.09 26.14
CA ALA A 166 17.92 -0.24 26.17
C ALA A 166 18.16 -1.69 26.65
N LYS A 167 17.46 -2.12 27.71
CA LYS A 167 17.52 -3.49 28.23
C LYS A 167 17.03 -4.54 27.22
N VAL A 168 15.93 -4.25 26.52
CA VAL A 168 15.41 -5.14 25.47
C VAL A 168 16.42 -5.30 24.34
N VAL A 169 17.05 -4.21 23.86
CA VAL A 169 18.08 -4.33 22.81
C VAL A 169 19.29 -5.11 23.29
N GLN A 170 19.75 -4.88 24.52
CA GLN A 170 20.84 -5.65 25.12
C GLN A 170 20.51 -7.15 25.15
N MET A 171 19.28 -7.49 25.56
CA MET A 171 18.80 -8.87 25.63
C MET A 171 18.89 -9.57 24.28
N PHE A 172 18.35 -8.94 23.23
CA PHE A 172 18.38 -9.51 21.89
C PHE A 172 19.76 -9.49 21.25
N TYR A 173 20.61 -8.52 21.56
CA TYR A 173 21.99 -8.52 21.09
C TYR A 173 22.76 -9.76 21.60
N VAL A 174 22.52 -10.19 22.83
CA VAL A 174 23.16 -11.38 23.40
C VAL A 174 22.50 -12.67 22.93
N ALA A 175 21.16 -12.73 22.90
CA ALA A 175 20.44 -13.97 22.64
C ALA A 175 20.20 -14.25 21.15
N GLU A 176 19.73 -13.24 20.40
CA GLU A 176 19.37 -13.36 18.98
C GLU A 176 19.83 -12.12 18.19
N PRO A 177 21.15 -11.95 17.96
CA PRO A 177 21.71 -10.73 17.35
C PRO A 177 21.07 -10.36 16.00
N LYS A 178 20.58 -11.36 15.24
CA LYS A 178 19.93 -11.18 13.94
C LYS A 178 18.58 -10.46 14.03
N GLN A 179 17.90 -10.51 15.18
CA GLN A 179 16.59 -9.86 15.39
C GLN A 179 16.71 -8.39 15.81
N VAL A 180 17.89 -7.95 16.25
CA VAL A 180 18.11 -6.57 16.74
C VAL A 180 17.63 -5.49 15.75
N PRO A 181 17.91 -5.58 14.43
CA PRO A 181 17.40 -4.59 13.49
C PRO A 181 15.87 -4.56 13.41
N HIS A 182 15.22 -5.73 13.42
CA HIS A 182 13.76 -5.85 13.40
C HIS A 182 13.12 -5.21 14.64
N ILE A 183 13.74 -5.40 15.80
CA ILE A 183 13.26 -4.86 17.08
C ILE A 183 13.39 -3.35 17.12
N LEU A 184 14.52 -2.80 16.67
CA LEU A 184 14.74 -1.35 16.61
C LEU A 184 13.72 -0.63 15.71
N CYS A 185 13.12 -1.34 14.75
CA CYS A 185 12.07 -0.82 13.88
C CYS A 185 10.67 -0.89 14.51
N SER A 186 10.50 -1.59 15.64
CA SER A 186 9.20 -1.69 16.32
C SER A 186 8.76 -0.33 16.90
N PRO A 187 7.47 0.03 16.78
CA PRO A 187 6.92 1.25 17.39
C PRO A 187 7.19 1.35 18.90
N SER A 188 7.17 0.22 19.61
CA SER A 188 7.43 0.18 21.05
C SER A 188 8.84 0.62 21.44
N MET A 189 9.79 0.57 20.50
CA MET A 189 11.19 0.96 20.70
C MET A 189 11.47 2.41 20.34
N LYS A 190 10.44 3.23 20.08
CA LYS A 190 10.58 4.63 19.62
C LYS A 190 11.44 5.50 20.53
N ASN A 191 11.37 5.30 21.85
CA ASN A 191 12.07 6.10 22.86
C ASN A 191 13.50 5.62 23.14
N ILE A 192 14.03 4.66 22.37
CA ILE A 192 15.42 4.24 22.53
C ILE A 192 16.38 5.39 22.20
N ASN A 193 17.41 5.56 23.02
CA ASN A 193 18.50 6.47 22.72
C ASN A 193 19.17 6.10 21.38
N PRO A 194 19.19 7.01 20.38
CA PRO A 194 19.78 6.72 19.08
C PRO A 194 21.26 6.35 19.15
N LEU A 195 22.04 6.90 20.10
CA LEU A 195 23.45 6.57 20.29
C LEU A 195 23.62 5.13 20.78
N THR A 196 22.79 4.71 21.72
CA THR A 196 22.78 3.34 22.23
C THR A 196 22.42 2.36 21.11
N ALA A 197 21.35 2.64 20.35
CA ALA A 197 20.94 1.83 19.20
C ALA A 197 22.07 1.68 18.17
N MET A 198 22.71 2.80 17.81
CA MET A 198 23.85 2.81 16.89
C MET A 198 25.04 2.00 17.41
N SER A 199 25.33 2.07 18.71
CA SER A 199 26.43 1.30 19.31
C SER A 199 26.24 -0.21 19.15
N TYR A 200 25.02 -0.71 19.36
CA TYR A 200 24.71 -2.13 19.17
C TYR A 200 24.74 -2.53 17.69
N LEU A 201 24.24 -1.69 16.78
CA LEU A 201 24.32 -1.93 15.34
C LEU A 201 25.77 -1.99 14.83
N ARG A 202 26.68 -1.16 15.36
CA ARG A 202 28.11 -1.22 15.02
C ARG A 202 28.77 -2.49 15.56
N LYS A 203 28.39 -2.95 16.76
CA LYS A 203 28.89 -4.21 17.32
C LYS A 203 28.48 -5.42 16.46
N LEU A 204 27.26 -5.42 15.92
CA LEU A 204 26.79 -6.50 15.03
C LEU A 204 27.68 -6.68 13.78
N ASP A 205 28.10 -5.57 13.17
CA ASP A 205 29.01 -5.61 12.02
C ASP A 205 30.39 -6.17 12.39
N THR A 206 30.93 -5.76 13.55
CA THR A 206 32.23 -6.30 14.02
C THR A 206 32.18 -7.80 14.33
N SER A 207 30.99 -8.32 14.67
CA SER A 207 30.74 -9.76 14.88
C SER A 207 30.41 -10.53 13.59
N GLY A 208 30.50 -9.90 12.42
CA GLY A 208 30.29 -10.55 11.12
C GLY A 208 28.81 -10.65 10.67
N PHE A 209 27.88 -9.99 11.36
CA PHE A 209 26.46 -9.95 10.99
C PHE A 209 26.12 -8.75 10.08
N SER A 210 26.96 -8.48 9.08
CA SER A 210 26.65 -7.42 8.12
C SER A 210 25.52 -7.89 7.21
N SER A 211 24.39 -7.19 7.27
CA SER A 211 23.23 -7.42 6.43
C SER A 211 22.68 -6.10 5.89
N ILE A 212 21.93 -6.19 4.79
CA ILE A 212 21.22 -5.04 4.22
C ILE A 212 20.31 -4.39 5.27
N LEU A 213 19.70 -5.22 6.13
CA LEU A 213 18.82 -4.73 7.18
C LEU A 213 19.58 -3.96 8.27
N VAL A 214 20.77 -4.40 8.66
CA VAL A 214 21.65 -3.65 9.58
C VAL A 214 22.03 -2.31 8.97
N THR A 215 22.37 -2.29 7.68
CA THR A 215 22.69 -1.06 6.93
C THR A 215 21.51 -0.08 6.92
N LEU A 216 20.32 -0.53 6.55
CA LEU A 216 19.11 0.31 6.52
C LEU A 216 18.72 0.81 7.91
N THR A 217 18.85 -0.03 8.94
CA THR A 217 18.54 0.36 10.33
C THR A 217 19.56 1.39 10.83
N LYS A 218 20.85 1.25 10.48
CA LYS A 218 21.84 2.30 10.77
C LYS A 218 21.51 3.60 10.06
N ALA A 219 21.12 3.56 8.79
CA ALA A 219 20.71 4.74 8.05
C ALA A 219 19.51 5.42 8.70
N ALA A 220 18.52 4.66 9.19
CA ALA A 220 17.36 5.17 9.91
C ALA A 220 17.74 5.79 11.28
N VAL A 221 18.61 5.13 12.04
CA VAL A 221 19.08 5.64 13.35
C VAL A 221 19.97 6.87 13.17
N ALA A 222 20.78 6.94 12.11
CA ALA A 222 21.61 8.11 11.79
C ALA A 222 20.75 9.35 11.50
N LEU A 223 19.59 9.18 10.84
CA LEU A 223 18.63 10.28 10.66
C LEU A 223 18.11 10.80 12.00
N LYS A 224 17.71 9.91 12.92
CA LYS A 224 17.28 10.29 14.28
C LYS A 224 18.37 11.01 15.08
N MET A 225 19.64 10.74 14.78
CA MET A 225 20.79 11.43 15.37
C MET A 225 21.09 12.79 14.73
N GLY A 226 20.49 13.11 13.58
CA GLY A 226 20.85 14.27 12.75
C GLY A 226 22.17 14.10 11.98
N ASP A 227 22.73 12.89 11.93
CA ASP A 227 23.99 12.59 11.23
C ASP A 227 23.71 12.20 9.76
N LEU A 228 23.55 13.24 8.92
CA LEU A 228 23.25 13.09 7.50
C LEU A 228 24.40 12.46 6.70
N ASP A 229 25.65 12.65 7.13
CA ASP A 229 26.82 12.09 6.45
C ASP A 229 26.90 10.58 6.66
N MET A 230 26.68 10.12 7.90
CA MET A 230 26.57 8.69 8.18
C MET A 230 25.40 8.07 7.42
N HIS A 231 24.22 8.71 7.42
CA HIS A 231 23.08 8.25 6.63
C HIS A 231 23.46 8.07 5.14
N ARG A 232 24.08 9.09 4.53
CA ARG A 232 24.48 9.06 3.13
C ARG A 232 25.48 7.95 2.82
N ASN A 233 26.43 7.69 3.72
CA ASN A 233 27.41 6.62 3.56
C ASN A 233 26.76 5.24 3.58
N GLU A 234 25.85 5.00 4.53
CA GLU A 234 25.10 3.74 4.61
C GLU A 234 24.19 3.56 3.39
N MET A 235 23.51 4.62 2.92
CA MET A 235 22.66 4.58 1.72
C MET A 235 23.42 4.42 0.39
N LYS A 236 24.76 4.59 0.38
CA LYS A 236 25.61 4.33 -0.80
C LYS A 236 26.24 2.94 -0.81
N SER A 237 26.14 2.21 0.28
CA SER A 237 26.86 0.94 0.47
C SER A 237 26.31 -0.21 -0.40
N HIS A 238 25.05 -0.14 -0.81
CA HIS A 238 24.36 -1.16 -1.59
C HIS A 238 23.62 -0.57 -2.79
N SER A 239 23.25 -1.42 -3.74
CA SER A 239 22.39 -1.01 -4.86
C SER A 239 20.93 -0.83 -4.43
N GLU A 240 20.19 0.00 -5.16
CA GLU A 240 18.77 0.28 -4.91
C GLU A 240 17.93 -1.00 -4.80
N MET A 241 18.14 -1.97 -5.71
CA MET A 241 17.41 -3.24 -5.68
C MET A 241 17.64 -4.03 -4.38
N LYS A 242 18.85 -3.97 -3.81
CA LYS A 242 19.12 -4.59 -2.51
C LYS A 242 18.39 -3.88 -1.39
N PHE A 243 18.30 -2.55 -1.43
CA PHE A 243 17.52 -1.79 -0.44
C PHE A 243 16.03 -2.11 -0.52
N VAL A 244 15.46 -2.24 -1.73
CA VAL A 244 14.07 -2.70 -1.91
C VAL A 244 13.84 -4.06 -1.22
N CYS A 245 14.75 -5.03 -1.41
CA CYS A 245 14.69 -6.31 -0.69
C CYS A 245 14.79 -6.13 0.84
N GLY A 246 15.62 -5.20 1.31
CA GLY A 246 15.74 -4.86 2.74
C GLY A 246 14.44 -4.32 3.33
N PHE A 247 13.76 -3.42 2.61
CA PHE A 247 12.44 -2.92 3.02
C PHE A 247 11.36 -4.01 2.98
N ILE A 248 11.42 -4.96 2.03
CA ILE A 248 10.52 -6.12 2.02
C ILE A 248 10.72 -7.01 3.25
N LEU A 249 11.96 -7.18 3.70
CA LEU A 249 12.28 -7.94 4.91
C LEU A 249 11.79 -7.24 6.19
N GLU A 250 11.86 -5.91 6.24
CA GLU A 250 11.37 -5.11 7.37
C GLU A 250 10.58 -3.88 6.91
N PRO A 251 9.26 -4.05 6.67
CA PRO A 251 8.38 -2.96 6.24
C PRO A 251 8.30 -1.80 7.24
N ARG A 252 8.56 -2.06 8.53
CA ARG A 252 8.48 -1.06 9.62
C ARG A 252 9.51 0.06 9.52
N LEU A 253 10.51 -0.11 8.66
CA LEU A 253 11.45 0.96 8.30
C LEU A 253 10.78 2.09 7.52
N LEU A 254 9.73 1.81 6.74
CA LEU A 254 9.01 2.80 5.93
C LEU A 254 7.62 3.10 6.47
N ILE A 255 6.92 2.08 6.99
CA ILE A 255 5.51 2.13 7.35
C ILE A 255 5.30 1.68 8.79
N GLN A 256 4.64 2.50 9.60
CA GLN A 256 4.17 2.12 10.92
C GLN A 256 2.65 2.12 10.97
N GLN A 257 2.04 1.18 11.67
CA GLN A 257 0.61 1.19 11.94
C GLN A 257 0.36 1.79 13.33
N LYS A 258 -0.50 2.79 13.42
CA LYS A 258 -0.92 3.42 14.67
C LYS A 258 -2.43 3.49 14.70
N LYS A 259 -3.08 2.87 15.69
CA LYS A 259 -4.56 2.79 15.78
C LYS A 259 -5.25 2.32 14.49
N GLY A 260 -4.63 1.39 13.76
CA GLY A 260 -5.15 0.89 12.47
C GLY A 260 -4.95 1.81 11.27
N GLN A 261 -4.28 2.96 11.42
CA GLN A 261 -3.90 3.85 10.33
C GLN A 261 -2.42 3.70 9.97
N ILE A 262 -2.11 3.83 8.70
CA ILE A 262 -0.73 3.80 8.19
C ILE A 262 -0.09 5.19 8.34
N VAL A 263 1.04 5.22 9.02
CA VAL A 263 1.85 6.41 9.26
C VAL A 263 3.24 6.20 8.65
N PRO A 264 3.71 7.12 7.81
CA PRO A 264 5.07 7.06 7.26
C PRO A 264 6.11 7.33 8.35
N THR A 265 7.26 6.66 8.25
CA THR A 265 8.40 6.90 9.15
C THR A 265 9.19 8.15 8.75
N GLU A 266 10.06 8.60 9.65
CA GLU A 266 11.04 9.67 9.37
C GLU A 266 11.97 9.31 8.19
N LEU A 267 12.32 8.02 8.06
CA LEU A 267 13.09 7.53 6.91
C LEU A 267 12.30 7.69 5.61
N ALA A 268 11.00 7.36 5.60
CA ALA A 268 10.16 7.55 4.42
C ALA A 268 10.04 9.03 4.03
N LEU A 269 9.89 9.93 5.01
CA LEU A 269 9.88 11.37 4.80
C LEU A 269 11.21 11.88 4.22
N HIS A 270 12.34 11.36 4.70
CA HIS A 270 13.65 11.72 4.16
C HIS A 270 13.87 11.18 2.73
N LEU A 271 13.43 9.95 2.46
CA LEU A 271 13.53 9.34 1.13
C LEU A 271 12.65 10.04 0.09
N LYS A 272 11.49 10.57 0.48
CA LYS A 272 10.65 11.40 -0.40
C LYS A 272 11.45 12.58 -0.99
N GLU A 273 12.23 13.26 -0.17
CA GLU A 273 12.97 14.46 -0.59
C GLU A 273 14.29 14.13 -1.30
N THR A 274 14.93 13.00 -0.96
CA THR A 274 16.28 12.66 -1.45
C THR A 274 16.30 11.63 -2.58
N GLN A 275 15.45 10.60 -2.50
CA GLN A 275 15.41 9.45 -3.41
C GLN A 275 13.96 8.96 -3.64
N PRO A 276 13.07 9.78 -4.24
CA PRO A 276 11.66 9.42 -4.44
C PRO A 276 11.48 8.14 -5.27
N GLY A 277 12.37 7.89 -6.23
CA GLY A 277 12.37 6.65 -7.03
C GLY A 277 12.58 5.38 -6.21
N LEU A 278 13.52 5.40 -5.24
CA LEU A 278 13.73 4.27 -4.34
C LEU A 278 12.51 4.04 -3.45
N LEU A 279 11.88 5.11 -2.96
CA LEU A 279 10.68 5.02 -2.13
C LEU A 279 9.52 4.36 -2.89
N VAL A 280 9.23 4.83 -4.11
CA VAL A 280 8.18 4.26 -4.96
C VAL A 280 8.46 2.79 -5.27
N ALA A 281 9.69 2.45 -5.65
CA ALA A 281 10.09 1.07 -5.90
C ALA A 281 9.95 0.18 -4.65
N SER A 282 10.24 0.72 -3.46
CA SER A 282 10.16 0.00 -2.19
C SER A 282 8.71 -0.29 -1.80
N VAL A 283 7.81 0.69 -1.90
CA VAL A 283 6.38 0.50 -1.63
C VAL A 283 5.75 -0.48 -2.65
N LEU A 284 6.13 -0.39 -3.92
CA LEU A 284 5.71 -1.38 -4.93
C LEU A 284 6.21 -2.79 -4.60
N GLY A 285 7.46 -2.90 -4.14
CA GLY A 285 8.03 -4.15 -3.65
C GLY A 285 7.25 -4.73 -2.47
N LEU A 286 6.86 -3.89 -1.51
CA LEU A 286 6.02 -4.28 -0.38
C LEU A 286 4.64 -4.79 -0.81
N GLN A 287 4.01 -4.09 -1.75
CA GLN A 287 2.69 -4.45 -2.27
C GLN A 287 2.74 -5.81 -2.98
N LYS A 288 3.75 -6.04 -3.85
CA LYS A 288 3.94 -7.32 -4.55
C LYS A 288 4.18 -8.50 -3.60
N ASN A 289 4.67 -8.25 -2.39
CA ASN A 289 4.93 -9.27 -1.38
C ASN A 289 3.84 -9.36 -0.30
N ASN A 290 2.65 -8.79 -0.55
CA ASN A 290 1.51 -8.78 0.37
C ASN A 290 1.84 -8.19 1.76
N LYS A 291 2.77 -7.23 1.82
CA LYS A 291 3.13 -6.52 3.06
C LYS A 291 2.30 -5.25 3.28
N ILE A 292 1.67 -4.74 2.23
CA ILE A 292 0.77 -3.59 2.23
C ILE A 292 -0.34 -3.83 1.22
N GLY A 293 -1.58 -3.49 1.57
CA GLY A 293 -2.72 -3.51 0.66
C GLY A 293 -2.63 -2.42 -0.43
N ILE A 294 -3.49 -2.50 -1.44
CA ILE A 294 -3.55 -1.50 -2.54
C ILE A 294 -4.03 -0.14 -1.99
N GLU A 295 -5.17 -0.14 -1.30
CA GLU A 295 -5.75 1.07 -0.70
C GLU A 295 -4.87 1.65 0.42
N GLU A 296 -4.19 0.76 1.14
CA GLU A 296 -3.20 1.10 2.17
C GLU A 296 -1.99 1.84 1.57
N ALA A 297 -1.52 1.42 0.39
CA ALA A 297 -0.43 2.10 -0.31
C ALA A 297 -0.86 3.48 -0.86
N ASP A 298 -2.08 3.60 -1.39
CA ASP A 298 -2.63 4.90 -1.79
C ASP A 298 -2.72 5.85 -0.57
N SER A 299 -3.20 5.34 0.56
CA SER A 299 -3.30 6.08 1.82
C SER A 299 -1.92 6.50 2.34
N PHE A 300 -0.90 5.62 2.24
CA PHE A 300 0.47 5.93 2.63
C PHE A 300 1.01 7.16 1.91
N PHE A 301 0.89 7.25 0.58
CA PHE A 301 1.40 8.40 -0.17
C PHE A 301 0.58 9.68 0.09
N LYS A 302 -0.73 9.57 0.31
CA LYS A 302 -1.58 10.72 0.71
C LYS A 302 -1.11 11.30 2.05
N VAL A 303 -0.90 10.45 3.05
CA VAL A 303 -0.42 10.87 4.39
C VAL A 303 1.02 11.42 4.30
N LEU A 304 1.90 10.79 3.53
CA LEU A 304 3.30 11.21 3.35
C LEU A 304 3.43 12.60 2.71
N CYS A 305 2.54 12.94 1.79
CA CYS A 305 2.57 14.25 1.14
C CYS A 305 1.74 15.32 1.86
N ALA A 306 1.00 14.97 2.93
CA ALA A 306 0.22 15.88 3.77
C ALA A 306 -0.64 16.87 2.96
N LYS A 307 -1.30 16.38 1.90
CA LYS A 307 -2.18 17.18 1.05
C LYS A 307 -3.64 17.00 1.47
N ASP A 308 -4.44 18.05 1.29
CA ASP A 308 -5.90 18.03 1.46
C ASP A 308 -6.51 16.89 0.63
N GLU A 309 -7.65 16.36 1.09
CA GLU A 309 -8.30 15.17 0.49
C GLU A 309 -8.54 15.28 -1.03
N ASP A 310 -8.65 16.51 -1.55
CA ASP A 310 -8.94 16.80 -2.95
C ASP A 310 -7.72 16.82 -3.88
N THR A 311 -6.48 16.72 -3.37
CA THR A 311 -5.28 16.87 -4.21
C THR A 311 -4.40 15.62 -4.25
N THR A 312 -4.34 14.95 -5.41
CA THR A 312 -3.45 13.80 -5.64
C THR A 312 -1.99 14.25 -5.76
N PRO A 313 -1.06 13.78 -4.90
CA PRO A 313 0.36 14.11 -5.01
C PRO A 313 1.03 13.43 -6.21
N GLN A 314 2.03 14.07 -6.82
CA GLN A 314 2.77 13.50 -7.94
C GLN A 314 3.41 12.16 -7.60
N LEU A 315 3.93 11.99 -6.39
CA LEU A 315 4.53 10.73 -5.98
C LEU A 315 3.55 9.53 -5.98
N LEU A 316 2.25 9.80 -5.77
CA LEU A 316 1.21 8.78 -5.89
C LEU A 316 0.93 8.45 -7.37
N VAL A 317 0.97 9.45 -8.25
CA VAL A 317 0.89 9.25 -9.70
C VAL A 317 2.08 8.41 -10.19
N ASP A 318 3.30 8.74 -9.74
CA ASP A 318 4.49 7.96 -10.09
C ASP A 318 4.40 6.50 -9.57
N PHE A 319 3.74 6.29 -8.43
CA PHE A 319 3.46 4.96 -7.90
C PHE A 319 2.46 4.20 -8.77
N TRP A 320 1.35 4.81 -9.20
CA TRP A 320 0.41 4.21 -10.13
C TRP A 320 1.05 3.89 -11.50
N GLU A 321 1.89 4.78 -12.02
CA GLU A 321 2.69 4.52 -13.22
C GLU A 321 3.60 3.31 -13.03
N ALA A 322 4.31 3.23 -11.89
CA ALA A 322 5.17 2.11 -11.56
C ALA A 322 4.40 0.79 -11.40
N GLN A 323 3.17 0.83 -10.87
CA GLN A 323 2.28 -0.32 -10.76
C GLN A 323 1.88 -0.89 -12.12
N ILE A 324 1.55 -0.02 -13.09
CA ILE A 324 1.24 -0.44 -14.46
C ILE A 324 2.45 -1.10 -15.11
N VAL A 325 3.63 -0.48 -14.99
CA VAL A 325 4.87 -1.05 -15.54
C VAL A 325 5.20 -2.39 -14.90
N ALA A 326 4.83 -2.57 -13.64
CA ALA A 326 5.03 -3.82 -12.91
C ALA A 326 4.09 -4.97 -13.31
N CYS A 327 3.14 -4.75 -14.23
CA CYS A 327 2.14 -5.70 -14.74
C CYS A 327 1.34 -6.42 -13.62
N LEU A 328 0.51 -5.67 -12.89
CA LEU A 328 -0.47 -6.24 -11.95
C LEU A 328 -1.59 -7.02 -12.69
N PRO A 329 -2.34 -7.92 -12.02
CA PRO A 329 -3.43 -8.68 -12.64
C PRO A 329 -4.47 -7.78 -13.33
N ASP A 330 -5.00 -8.23 -14.48
CA ASP A 330 -5.85 -7.44 -15.40
C ASP A 330 -7.04 -6.72 -14.74
N VAL A 331 -7.59 -7.27 -13.65
CA VAL A 331 -8.74 -6.68 -12.93
C VAL A 331 -8.38 -5.34 -12.27
N LEU A 332 -7.14 -5.19 -11.78
CA LEU A 332 -6.66 -3.95 -11.17
C LEU A 332 -6.17 -2.94 -12.21
N LEU A 333 -5.88 -3.40 -13.42
CA LEU A 333 -5.28 -2.58 -14.47
C LEU A 333 -6.23 -1.50 -14.96
N GLN A 334 -7.52 -1.82 -15.14
CA GLN A 334 -8.53 -0.83 -15.57
C GLN A 334 -8.81 0.24 -14.51
N GLU A 335 -8.78 -0.13 -13.22
CA GLU A 335 -8.92 0.85 -12.14
C GLU A 335 -7.72 1.81 -12.10
N LEU A 336 -6.50 1.32 -12.31
CA LEU A 336 -5.30 2.15 -12.36
C LEU A 336 -5.30 3.09 -13.56
N PHE A 337 -5.69 2.58 -14.73
CA PHE A 337 -5.93 3.37 -15.93
C PHE A 337 -6.93 4.50 -15.66
N PHE A 338 -8.04 4.18 -14.99
CA PHE A 338 -9.04 5.17 -14.62
C PHE A 338 -8.48 6.26 -13.70
N LYS A 339 -7.74 5.89 -12.64
CA LYS A 339 -7.12 6.83 -11.71
C LYS A 339 -6.14 7.77 -12.42
N LEU A 340 -5.27 7.24 -13.27
CA LEU A 340 -4.27 8.03 -14.00
C LEU A 340 -4.90 8.95 -15.04
N THR A 341 -5.81 8.44 -15.86
CA THR A 341 -6.50 9.23 -16.88
C THR A 341 -7.28 10.37 -16.24
N SER A 342 -8.02 10.10 -15.16
CA SER A 342 -8.75 11.15 -14.43
C SER A 342 -7.81 12.23 -13.89
N GLN A 343 -6.66 11.83 -13.35
CA GLN A 343 -5.68 12.77 -12.81
C GLN A 343 -5.00 13.62 -13.89
N TYR A 344 -4.60 13.02 -15.02
CA TYR A 344 -4.02 13.76 -16.15
C TYR A 344 -5.04 14.73 -16.75
N ILE A 345 -6.28 14.29 -16.98
CA ILE A 345 -7.36 15.15 -17.49
C ILE A 345 -7.62 16.31 -16.55
N TRP A 346 -7.71 16.04 -15.24
CA TRP A 346 -7.94 17.09 -14.25
C TRP A 346 -6.82 18.14 -14.28
N ARG A 347 -5.55 17.72 -14.29
CA ARG A 347 -4.40 18.65 -14.36
C ARG A 347 -4.39 19.45 -15.66
N LEU A 348 -4.66 18.81 -16.79
CA LEU A 348 -4.75 19.48 -18.09
C LEU A 348 -5.89 20.50 -18.13
N SER A 349 -7.07 20.15 -17.60
CA SER A 349 -8.24 21.04 -17.56
C SER A 349 -8.03 22.25 -16.65
N LYS A 350 -7.31 22.08 -15.55
CA LYS A 350 -6.99 23.15 -14.58
C LYS A 350 -5.69 23.89 -14.89
N ARG A 351 -4.91 23.45 -15.89
CA ARG A 351 -3.54 23.89 -16.18
C ARG A 351 -2.65 23.88 -14.95
N GLN A 352 -2.80 22.85 -14.12
CA GLN A 352 -2.05 22.71 -12.88
C GLN A 352 -0.82 21.83 -13.11
N PRO A 353 0.41 22.35 -12.90
CA PRO A 353 1.61 21.53 -12.99
C PRO A 353 1.68 20.51 -11.84
N PRO A 354 2.44 19.42 -12.01
CA PRO A 354 2.73 18.51 -10.91
C PRO A 354 3.50 19.24 -9.80
N ASP A 355 3.29 18.82 -8.56
CA ASP A 355 3.91 19.41 -7.36
C ASP A 355 5.40 19.11 -7.24
N THR A 356 5.84 17.98 -7.78
CA THR A 356 7.25 17.60 -7.88
C THR A 356 7.55 17.17 -9.30
N THR A 357 8.83 17.08 -9.65
CA THR A 357 9.24 16.53 -10.95
C THR A 357 8.81 15.06 -11.06
N PRO A 358 8.05 14.67 -12.10
CA PRO A 358 7.68 13.27 -12.32
C PRO A 358 8.92 12.36 -12.41
N LEU A 359 8.79 11.13 -11.90
CA LEU A 359 9.91 10.18 -11.91
C LEU A 359 10.22 9.61 -13.29
N ARG A 360 9.22 9.55 -14.17
CA ARG A 360 9.33 9.01 -15.52
C ARG A 360 8.71 9.94 -16.52
N THR A 361 9.30 9.98 -17.70
CA THR A 361 8.74 10.66 -18.87
C THR A 361 7.81 9.73 -19.66
N SER A 362 7.03 10.26 -20.59
CA SER A 362 6.23 9.47 -21.51
C SER A 362 7.10 8.51 -22.33
N GLU A 363 8.30 8.92 -22.71
CA GLU A 363 9.26 8.06 -23.43
C GLU A 363 9.73 6.90 -22.54
N ASP A 364 10.02 7.16 -21.27
CA ASP A 364 10.40 6.11 -20.32
C ASP A 364 9.27 5.08 -20.13
N LEU A 365 8.02 5.56 -20.06
CA LEU A 365 6.85 4.70 -19.89
C LEU A 365 6.57 3.82 -21.13
N ILE A 366 6.66 4.41 -22.33
CA ILE A 366 6.56 3.69 -23.62
C ILE A 366 7.61 2.59 -23.72
N ASN A 367 8.85 2.89 -23.32
CA ASN A 367 9.95 1.92 -23.36
C ASN A 367 9.85 0.86 -22.26
N ALA A 368 9.16 1.16 -21.16
CA ALA A 368 9.10 0.28 -20.00
C ALA A 368 8.00 -0.78 -20.06
N CYS A 369 6.85 -0.54 -20.72
CA CYS A 369 5.79 -1.54 -20.82
C CYS A 369 4.90 -1.36 -22.05
N SER A 370 4.22 -2.43 -22.47
CA SER A 370 3.36 -2.46 -23.66
C SER A 370 2.02 -1.74 -23.49
N HIS A 371 1.69 -1.29 -22.27
CA HIS A 371 0.45 -0.56 -22.00
C HIS A 371 0.50 0.89 -22.46
N TYR A 372 1.70 1.45 -22.64
CA TYR A 372 1.92 2.79 -23.20
C TYR A 372 2.32 2.64 -24.67
N GLY A 373 1.49 3.20 -25.57
CA GLY A 373 1.70 3.15 -27.01
C GLY A 373 2.56 4.30 -27.53
N LEU A 374 3.19 4.08 -28.68
CA LEU A 374 3.86 5.15 -29.42
C LEU A 374 2.83 6.19 -29.85
N ILE A 375 3.13 7.47 -29.60
CA ILE A 375 2.28 8.58 -30.04
C ILE A 375 2.39 8.68 -31.56
N PHE A 376 1.24 8.75 -32.24
CA PHE A 376 1.23 8.80 -33.70
C PHE A 376 1.82 10.11 -34.22
N PRO A 377 2.60 10.10 -35.31
CA PRO A 377 3.25 11.30 -35.84
C PRO A 377 2.29 12.46 -36.16
N TRP A 378 1.06 12.16 -36.57
CA TRP A 378 0.04 13.18 -36.89
C TRP A 378 -0.44 13.94 -35.65
N VAL A 379 -0.32 13.36 -34.44
CA VAL A 379 -0.70 14.01 -33.18
C VAL A 379 0.25 15.17 -32.86
N HIS A 380 1.55 15.03 -33.16
CA HIS A 380 2.51 16.11 -32.97
C HIS A 380 2.21 17.35 -33.82
N ILE A 381 1.55 17.17 -34.96
CA ILE A 381 1.12 18.26 -35.85
C ILE A 381 -0.02 19.06 -35.22
N LEU A 382 -0.89 18.40 -34.45
CA LEU A 382 -1.93 19.10 -33.69
C LEU A 382 -1.30 20.00 -32.62
N ILE A 383 -0.29 19.51 -31.91
CA ILE A 383 0.34 20.19 -30.78
C ILE A 383 1.29 21.33 -31.22
N SER A 384 1.96 21.19 -32.37
CA SER A 384 2.96 22.16 -32.86
C SER A 384 2.37 23.51 -33.27
N SER A 385 1.04 23.62 -33.34
CA SER A 385 0.32 24.87 -33.57
C SER A 385 0.30 25.81 -32.35
N ASP A 386 0.69 25.33 -31.16
CA ASP A 386 0.69 26.13 -29.93
C ASP A 386 2.09 26.67 -29.61
N SER A 387 2.34 27.96 -29.88
CA SER A 387 3.62 28.62 -29.56
C SER A 387 3.81 28.95 -28.07
N SER A 388 2.87 28.56 -27.21
CA SER A 388 2.79 28.99 -25.80
C SER A 388 2.96 27.88 -24.75
N ALA A 389 3.26 26.65 -25.16
CA ALA A 389 3.17 25.49 -24.28
C ALA A 389 4.22 25.50 -23.14
N ASP A 390 3.72 25.45 -21.90
CA ASP A 390 4.51 25.19 -20.69
C ASP A 390 5.04 23.74 -20.72
N LYS A 391 6.33 23.54 -20.45
CA LYS A 391 7.01 22.23 -20.58
C LYS A 391 6.42 21.15 -19.68
N ASN A 392 5.83 21.53 -18.55
CA ASN A 392 5.20 20.58 -17.64
C ASN A 392 3.80 20.15 -18.11
N TYR A 393 3.11 21.04 -18.83
CA TYR A 393 1.81 20.77 -19.43
C TYR A 393 1.91 19.79 -20.62
N THR A 394 3.02 19.84 -21.36
CA THR A 394 3.26 18.92 -22.49
C THR A 394 3.53 17.49 -22.06
N GLU A 395 4.05 17.28 -20.84
CA GLU A 395 4.41 15.96 -20.34
C GLU A 395 3.16 15.14 -19.96
N ASP A 396 2.27 15.69 -19.12
CA ASP A 396 1.01 15.02 -18.74
C ASP A 396 0.13 14.73 -19.98
N LEU A 397 0.15 15.62 -20.97
CA LEU A 397 -0.51 15.39 -22.26
C LEU A 397 0.11 14.22 -23.03
N SER A 398 1.44 14.16 -23.12
CA SER A 398 2.14 13.08 -23.84
C SER A 398 1.93 11.73 -23.16
N LYS A 399 1.93 11.70 -21.82
CA LYS A 399 1.58 10.50 -21.03
C LYS A 399 0.15 10.03 -21.30
N LEU A 400 -0.82 10.95 -21.30
CA LEU A 400 -2.21 10.64 -21.61
C LEU A 400 -2.39 10.13 -23.06
N GLN A 401 -1.78 10.79 -24.03
CA GLN A 401 -1.82 10.37 -25.44
C GLN A 401 -1.21 8.97 -25.62
N SER A 402 -0.06 8.72 -25.00
CA SER A 402 0.59 7.41 -25.04
C SER A 402 -0.28 6.32 -24.41
N LEU A 403 -0.96 6.62 -23.30
CA LEU A 403 -1.88 5.68 -22.65
C LEU A 403 -3.06 5.31 -23.56
N VAL A 404 -3.65 6.30 -24.25
CA VAL A 404 -4.75 6.09 -25.22
C VAL A 404 -4.27 5.32 -26.46
N CYS A 405 -3.02 5.52 -26.89
CA CYS A 405 -2.41 4.73 -27.96
C CYS A 405 -2.11 3.27 -27.54
N GLY A 406 -2.20 2.95 -26.25
CA GLY A 406 -1.98 1.61 -25.72
C GLY A 406 -3.05 0.59 -26.14
N PRO A 407 -2.71 -0.70 -26.31
CA PRO A 407 -3.65 -1.74 -26.72
C PRO A 407 -4.60 -2.19 -25.60
N SER A 408 -4.21 -2.01 -24.33
CA SER A 408 -4.91 -2.56 -23.15
C SER A 408 -5.98 -1.63 -22.57
N PHE A 409 -6.08 -0.42 -23.10
CA PHE A 409 -6.90 0.63 -22.53
C PHE A 409 -8.31 0.62 -23.16
N ASP A 410 -9.35 0.47 -22.33
CA ASP A 410 -10.74 0.52 -22.81
C ASP A 410 -11.22 1.95 -22.98
N ILE A 411 -11.23 2.40 -24.24
CA ILE A 411 -11.53 3.78 -24.58
C ILE A 411 -13.01 4.11 -24.40
N ALA A 412 -13.91 3.14 -24.57
CA ALA A 412 -15.34 3.38 -24.42
C ALA A 412 -15.69 3.82 -22.98
N SER A 413 -14.98 3.27 -22.00
CA SER A 413 -15.17 3.57 -20.59
C SER A 413 -14.71 4.98 -20.18
N ILE A 414 -13.84 5.64 -20.95
CA ILE A 414 -13.26 6.93 -20.57
C ILE A 414 -13.90 8.15 -21.22
N ILE A 415 -14.70 7.97 -22.27
CA ILE A 415 -15.36 9.06 -23.01
C ILE A 415 -16.08 10.04 -22.06
N PRO A 416 -16.86 9.59 -21.05
CA PRO A 416 -17.56 10.51 -20.15
C PRO A 416 -16.61 11.39 -19.32
N PHE A 417 -15.37 10.92 -19.09
CA PHE A 417 -14.38 11.63 -18.30
C PHE A 417 -13.59 12.66 -19.10
N LEU A 418 -13.75 12.69 -20.44
CA LEU A 418 -13.15 13.70 -21.29
C LEU A 418 -13.94 15.02 -21.33
N GLU A 419 -15.15 15.08 -20.77
CA GLU A 419 -15.97 16.30 -20.68
C GLU A 419 -15.23 17.53 -20.12
N PRO A 420 -14.39 17.41 -19.06
CA PRO A 420 -13.63 18.55 -18.54
C PRO A 420 -12.55 19.07 -19.51
N LEU A 421 -12.13 18.24 -20.47
CA LEU A 421 -11.11 18.58 -21.46
C LEU A 421 -11.80 19.04 -22.75
N SER A 422 -12.04 20.34 -22.88
CA SER A 422 -12.73 20.90 -24.05
C SER A 422 -11.99 20.62 -25.36
N GLU A 423 -12.74 20.19 -26.38
CA GLU A 423 -12.30 20.05 -27.78
C GLU A 423 -11.80 21.38 -28.38
N ASP A 424 -12.12 22.53 -27.78
CA ASP A 424 -11.61 23.83 -28.21
C ASP A 424 -10.13 24.04 -27.86
N THR A 425 -9.59 23.25 -26.94
CA THR A 425 -8.16 23.28 -26.61
C THR A 425 -7.38 22.32 -27.51
N ILE A 426 -6.15 22.68 -27.91
CA ILE A 426 -5.31 21.82 -28.76
C ILE A 426 -5.04 20.46 -28.08
N ALA A 427 -4.81 20.47 -26.76
CA ALA A 427 -4.67 19.27 -25.96
C ALA A 427 -5.94 18.42 -25.98
N GLY A 428 -7.12 19.02 -25.76
CA GLY A 428 -8.40 18.32 -25.84
C GLY A 428 -8.65 17.75 -27.22
N LEU A 429 -8.51 18.55 -28.27
CA LEU A 429 -8.64 18.10 -29.66
C LEU A 429 -7.80 16.85 -29.94
N SER A 430 -6.54 16.85 -29.51
CA SER A 430 -5.63 15.72 -29.74
C SER A 430 -6.10 14.43 -29.07
N VAL A 431 -6.58 14.51 -27.82
CA VAL A 431 -7.05 13.35 -27.06
C VAL A 431 -8.39 12.86 -27.59
N HIS A 432 -9.34 13.77 -27.88
CA HIS A 432 -10.64 13.42 -28.44
C HIS A 432 -10.53 12.74 -29.80
N VAL A 433 -9.69 13.26 -30.70
CA VAL A 433 -9.45 12.63 -32.01
C VAL A 433 -8.78 11.26 -31.85
N LEU A 434 -7.84 11.09 -30.92
CA LEU A 434 -7.24 9.78 -30.63
C LEU A 434 -8.26 8.76 -30.13
N CYS A 435 -9.12 9.15 -29.18
CA CYS A 435 -10.18 8.28 -28.66
C CYS A 435 -11.17 7.86 -29.75
N ARG A 436 -11.68 8.81 -30.55
CA ARG A 436 -12.61 8.53 -31.65
C ARG A 436 -11.99 7.65 -32.74
N THR A 437 -10.71 7.87 -33.05
CA THR A 437 -9.97 7.05 -34.02
C THR A 437 -9.88 5.59 -33.57
N ARG A 438 -9.59 5.36 -32.29
CA ARG A 438 -9.56 4.01 -31.71
C ARG A 438 -10.94 3.35 -31.67
N LEU A 439 -12.02 4.13 -31.55
CA LEU A 439 -13.41 3.68 -31.68
C LEU A 439 -13.85 3.46 -33.14
N LYS A 440 -12.95 3.68 -34.11
CA LYS A 440 -13.18 3.58 -35.55
C LYS A 440 -14.18 4.62 -36.09
N GLU A 441 -14.35 5.75 -35.41
CA GLU A 441 -15.19 6.87 -35.83
C GLU A 441 -14.46 7.81 -36.81
N TYR A 442 -13.83 7.24 -37.85
CA TYR A 442 -12.94 7.97 -38.75
C TYR A 442 -13.60 9.15 -39.48
N GLU A 443 -14.88 9.03 -39.84
CA GLU A 443 -15.61 10.11 -40.53
C GLU A 443 -15.74 11.37 -39.65
N GLN A 444 -16.03 11.18 -38.36
CA GLN A 444 -16.13 12.29 -37.40
C GLN A 444 -14.75 12.92 -37.16
N CYS A 445 -13.70 12.10 -37.07
CA CYS A 445 -12.32 12.61 -36.97
C CYS A 445 -11.95 13.49 -38.17
N ILE A 446 -12.32 13.08 -39.40
CA ILE A 446 -12.06 13.87 -40.61
C ILE A 446 -12.79 15.23 -40.54
N ASP A 447 -14.06 15.25 -40.12
CA ASP A 447 -14.85 16.47 -40.02
C ASP A 447 -14.24 17.46 -39.02
N ILE A 448 -13.90 16.95 -37.83
CA ILE A 448 -13.27 17.70 -36.73
C ILE A 448 -11.91 18.25 -37.16
N LEU A 449 -11.06 17.42 -37.76
CA LEU A 449 -9.73 17.84 -38.21
C LEU A 449 -9.82 18.88 -39.33
N LEU A 450 -10.69 18.70 -40.32
CA LEU A 450 -10.85 19.69 -41.39
C LEU A 450 -11.33 21.05 -40.85
N GLU A 451 -12.15 21.06 -39.80
CA GLU A 451 -12.67 22.29 -39.18
C GLU A 451 -11.61 22.97 -38.32
N ARG A 452 -10.99 22.22 -37.40
CA ARG A 452 -10.13 22.76 -36.35
C ARG A 452 -8.65 22.81 -36.74
N CYS A 453 -8.09 21.75 -37.33
CA CYS A 453 -6.68 21.68 -37.74
C CYS A 453 -6.50 20.95 -39.10
N PRO A 454 -6.74 21.66 -40.23
CA PRO A 454 -6.68 21.05 -41.56
C PRO A 454 -5.28 20.55 -41.96
N GLU A 455 -4.22 21.05 -41.32
CA GLU A 455 -2.84 20.63 -41.55
C GLU A 455 -2.60 19.17 -41.15
N ALA A 456 -3.31 18.69 -40.12
CA ALA A 456 -3.18 17.32 -39.62
C ALA A 456 -4.00 16.28 -40.40
N VAL A 457 -4.96 16.70 -41.23
CA VAL A 457 -5.89 15.81 -41.94
C VAL A 457 -5.18 14.83 -42.87
N ILE A 458 -4.22 15.30 -43.66
CA ILE A 458 -3.50 14.43 -44.60
C ILE A 458 -2.56 13.46 -43.88
N PRO A 459 -1.71 13.90 -42.92
CA PRO A 459 -0.93 12.99 -42.07
C PRO A 459 -1.80 11.95 -41.35
N TYR A 460 -2.96 12.36 -40.82
CA TYR A 460 -3.94 11.46 -40.20
C TYR A 460 -4.46 10.43 -41.20
N ALA A 461 -4.95 10.89 -42.35
CA ALA A 461 -5.50 10.04 -43.39
C ALA A 461 -4.47 9.03 -43.92
N ASN A 462 -3.23 9.46 -44.10
CA ASN A 462 -2.13 8.60 -44.52
C ASN A 462 -1.79 7.52 -43.50
N HIS A 463 -2.03 7.75 -42.21
CA HIS A 463 -1.75 6.79 -41.15
C HIS A 463 -2.93 5.83 -40.93
N GLU A 464 -4.13 6.38 -40.71
CA GLU A 464 -5.32 5.66 -40.23
C GLU A 464 -6.22 5.10 -41.35
N LEU A 465 -6.31 5.78 -42.50
CA LEU A 465 -7.18 5.36 -43.61
C LEU A 465 -6.50 4.37 -44.55
N LYS A 466 -5.87 3.34 -43.96
CA LYS A 466 -5.24 2.23 -44.70
C LYS A 466 -6.18 1.04 -44.79
N GLU A 467 -5.79 0.09 -45.64
CA GLU A 467 -6.49 -1.19 -45.86
C GLU A 467 -8.01 -1.06 -46.01
N GLU A 468 -8.79 -1.57 -45.05
CA GLU A 468 -10.26 -1.59 -45.06
C GLU A 468 -10.89 -0.19 -45.09
N ASN A 469 -10.18 0.81 -44.54
CA ASN A 469 -10.66 2.18 -44.42
C ASN A 469 -10.25 3.08 -45.60
N ARG A 470 -9.53 2.55 -46.60
CA ARG A 470 -9.06 3.34 -47.76
C ARG A 470 -10.20 4.05 -48.48
N THR A 471 -11.39 3.45 -48.48
CA THR A 471 -12.55 4.03 -49.17
C THR A 471 -12.96 5.41 -48.65
N LEU A 472 -12.60 5.76 -47.41
CA LEU A 472 -12.90 7.05 -46.82
C LEU A 472 -12.13 8.21 -47.48
N TRP A 473 -11.00 7.94 -48.13
CA TRP A 473 -10.27 8.94 -48.94
C TRP A 473 -11.16 9.57 -50.01
N TRP A 474 -11.91 8.74 -50.73
CA TRP A 474 -12.74 9.18 -51.85
C TRP A 474 -14.22 9.30 -51.50
N LYS A 475 -14.73 8.56 -50.52
CA LYS A 475 -16.14 8.68 -50.09
C LYS A 475 -16.41 9.84 -49.13
N LYS A 476 -15.43 10.25 -48.33
CA LYS A 476 -15.60 11.27 -47.29
C LYS A 476 -14.66 12.46 -47.48
N LEU A 477 -13.35 12.22 -47.47
CA LEU A 477 -12.34 13.29 -47.47
C LEU A 477 -12.36 14.13 -48.77
N LEU A 478 -12.39 13.48 -49.94
CA LEU A 478 -12.41 14.19 -51.23
C LEU A 478 -13.67 15.06 -51.43
N PRO A 479 -14.91 14.55 -51.21
CA PRO A 479 -16.11 15.38 -51.31
C PRO A 479 -16.11 16.57 -50.33
N GLU A 480 -15.69 16.35 -49.09
CA GLU A 480 -15.69 17.36 -48.03
C GLU A 480 -14.68 18.49 -48.34
N LEU A 481 -13.48 18.16 -48.84
CA LEU A 481 -12.49 19.14 -49.29
C LEU A 481 -13.00 19.94 -50.50
N CYS A 482 -13.61 19.27 -51.48
CA CYS A 482 -14.23 19.93 -52.63
C CYS A 482 -15.32 20.92 -52.20
N GLN A 483 -16.17 20.54 -51.23
CA GLN A 483 -17.21 21.41 -50.70
C GLN A 483 -16.63 22.63 -49.98
N ARG A 484 -15.64 22.44 -49.10
CA ARG A 484 -15.02 23.54 -48.33
C ARG A 484 -14.26 24.53 -49.21
N ILE A 485 -13.62 24.05 -50.29
CA ILE A 485 -12.97 24.92 -51.28
C ILE A 485 -14.00 25.78 -52.02
N LYS A 486 -15.17 25.24 -52.37
CA LYS A 486 -16.25 25.99 -53.01
C LYS A 486 -16.82 27.08 -52.10
N CYS A 487 -16.94 26.80 -50.81
CA CYS A 487 -17.41 27.77 -49.83
C CYS A 487 -16.41 28.93 -49.61
N GLY A 488 -15.13 28.73 -49.93
CA GLY A 488 -14.08 29.73 -49.73
C GLY A 488 -13.76 29.97 -48.25
N GLY A 489 -12.81 30.86 -47.97
CA GLY A 489 -12.47 31.28 -46.60
C GLY A 489 -10.98 31.46 -46.35
N GLU A 490 -10.63 31.81 -45.11
CA GLU A 490 -9.25 32.09 -44.68
C GLU A 490 -8.32 30.87 -44.83
N LYS A 491 -8.87 29.66 -44.66
CA LYS A 491 -8.15 28.38 -44.78
C LYS A 491 -8.09 27.82 -46.22
N TYR A 492 -8.52 28.58 -47.23
CA TYR A 492 -8.62 28.12 -48.62
C TYR A 492 -7.32 27.50 -49.17
N GLN A 493 -6.17 28.13 -48.91
CA GLN A 493 -4.87 27.62 -49.39
C GLN A 493 -4.50 26.28 -48.76
N LEU A 494 -4.86 26.05 -47.49
CA LEU A 494 -4.63 24.78 -46.79
C LEU A 494 -5.56 23.69 -47.30
N TYR A 495 -6.83 24.01 -47.55
CA TYR A 495 -7.75 23.04 -48.16
C TYR A 495 -7.33 22.69 -49.59
N LEU A 496 -6.84 23.66 -50.35
CA LEU A 496 -6.34 23.43 -51.71
C LEU A 496 -5.11 22.54 -51.73
N SER A 497 -4.16 22.71 -50.80
CA SER A 497 -3.00 21.82 -50.69
C SER A 497 -3.42 20.41 -50.28
N SER A 498 -4.30 20.28 -49.28
CA SER A 498 -4.85 18.97 -48.86
C SER A 498 -5.64 18.30 -49.98
N LEU A 499 -6.39 19.03 -50.81
CA LEU A 499 -7.11 18.49 -51.96
C LEU A 499 -6.14 17.95 -53.02
N LYS A 500 -5.07 18.69 -53.34
CA LYS A 500 -4.05 18.25 -54.30
C LYS A 500 -3.39 16.94 -53.88
N GLU A 501 -3.11 16.79 -52.59
CA GLU A 501 -2.51 15.58 -52.02
C GLU A 501 -3.53 14.42 -51.92
N THR A 502 -4.79 14.72 -51.61
CA THR A 502 -5.87 13.73 -51.68
C THR A 502 -6.03 13.19 -53.10
N LEU A 503 -5.98 14.06 -54.11
CA LEU A 503 -6.08 13.68 -55.52
C LEU A 503 -4.88 12.90 -56.02
N SER A 504 -3.67 13.16 -55.52
CA SER A 504 -2.49 12.37 -55.89
C SER A 504 -2.63 10.93 -55.40
N ILE A 505 -3.12 10.73 -54.17
CA ILE A 505 -3.37 9.41 -53.59
C ILE A 505 -4.52 8.69 -54.31
N VAL A 506 -5.65 9.37 -54.53
CA VAL A 506 -6.81 8.79 -55.25
C VAL A 506 -6.43 8.38 -56.67
N ALA A 507 -5.62 9.18 -57.37
CA ALA A 507 -5.14 8.85 -58.72
C ALA A 507 -4.21 7.63 -58.76
N VAL A 508 -3.48 7.37 -57.67
CA VAL A 508 -2.66 6.17 -57.50
C VAL A 508 -3.50 4.95 -57.14
N GLU A 509 -4.48 5.08 -56.24
CA GLU A 509 -5.18 3.93 -55.66
C GLU A 509 -6.37 3.46 -56.52
N LEU A 510 -7.13 4.35 -57.16
CA LEU A 510 -8.31 3.99 -57.94
C LEU A 510 -7.99 3.68 -59.41
N GLU A 511 -8.83 2.82 -60.02
CA GLU A 511 -8.88 2.72 -61.47
C GLU A 511 -9.55 3.96 -62.08
N LEU A 512 -9.17 4.31 -63.31
CA LEU A 512 -9.68 5.51 -63.99
C LEU A 512 -11.22 5.60 -64.01
N LYS A 513 -11.90 4.46 -64.21
CA LYS A 513 -13.38 4.42 -64.22
C LYS A 513 -13.96 4.78 -62.86
N ASP A 514 -13.38 4.24 -61.79
CA ASP A 514 -13.84 4.48 -60.43
C ASP A 514 -13.46 5.88 -59.96
N PHE A 515 -12.30 6.39 -60.36
CA PHE A 515 -11.92 7.78 -60.08
C PHE A 515 -12.90 8.77 -60.72
N MET A 516 -13.29 8.56 -61.98
CA MET A 516 -14.30 9.40 -62.64
C MET A 516 -15.65 9.40 -61.92
N ASN A 517 -16.03 8.30 -61.27
CA ASN A 517 -17.29 8.18 -60.53
C ASN A 517 -17.31 8.95 -59.20
N VAL A 518 -16.14 9.30 -58.66
CA VAL A 518 -16.02 9.99 -57.37
C VAL A 518 -15.84 11.51 -57.55
N LEU A 519 -15.44 11.96 -58.74
CA LEU A 519 -15.29 13.38 -59.02
C LEU A 519 -16.64 14.12 -58.95
N PRO A 520 -16.65 15.39 -58.49
CA PRO A 520 -17.88 16.17 -58.46
C PRO A 520 -18.43 16.40 -59.87
N GLU A 521 -19.76 16.30 -60.03
CA GLU A 521 -20.47 16.47 -61.32
C GLU A 521 -20.56 17.93 -61.79
N ASP A 522 -19.87 18.85 -61.12
CA ASP A 522 -19.98 20.31 -61.31
C ASP A 522 -19.24 20.84 -62.55
N GLY A 523 -18.66 19.97 -63.37
CA GLY A 523 -18.04 20.33 -64.64
C GLY A 523 -16.65 20.97 -64.52
N THR A 524 -16.05 21.04 -63.33
CA THR A 524 -14.70 21.62 -63.10
C THR A 524 -13.57 20.66 -63.49
N ALA A 525 -13.71 19.97 -64.64
CA ALA A 525 -12.80 18.91 -65.05
C ALA A 525 -11.34 19.38 -65.19
N ALA A 526 -11.12 20.64 -65.57
CA ALA A 526 -9.79 21.21 -65.84
C ALA A 526 -8.82 21.10 -64.66
N PHE A 527 -9.32 21.22 -63.42
CA PHE A 527 -8.50 21.09 -62.21
C PHE A 527 -8.06 19.64 -61.96
N PHE A 528 -8.92 18.67 -62.29
CA PHE A 528 -8.69 17.25 -62.06
C PHE A 528 -7.91 16.56 -63.21
N LEU A 529 -7.85 17.19 -64.39
CA LEU A 529 -7.18 16.64 -65.59
C LEU A 529 -5.75 16.12 -65.35
N PRO A 530 -4.85 16.83 -64.64
CA PRO A 530 -3.49 16.33 -64.41
C PRO A 530 -3.46 14.99 -63.67
N TYR A 531 -4.37 14.80 -62.72
CA TYR A 531 -4.49 13.59 -61.89
C TYR A 531 -5.14 12.45 -62.67
N LEU A 532 -6.16 12.75 -63.49
CA LEU A 532 -6.79 11.77 -64.39
C LEU A 532 -5.80 11.26 -65.45
N LEU A 533 -4.99 12.15 -66.03
CA LEU A 533 -3.93 11.78 -66.98
C LEU A 533 -2.85 10.92 -66.33
N TYR A 534 -2.49 11.21 -65.07
CA TYR A 534 -1.58 10.37 -64.30
C TYR A 534 -2.16 8.96 -64.07
N CYS A 535 -3.41 8.88 -63.61
CA CYS A 535 -4.14 7.62 -63.42
C CYS A 535 -4.25 6.81 -64.73
N SER A 536 -4.53 7.46 -65.87
CA SER A 536 -4.61 6.77 -67.17
C SER A 536 -3.25 6.22 -67.63
N ARG A 537 -2.16 6.96 -67.37
CA ARG A 537 -0.79 6.56 -67.75
C ARG A 537 -0.23 5.46 -66.87
N LYS A 538 -0.72 5.30 -65.63
CA LYS A 538 -0.39 4.16 -64.75
C LYS A 538 -0.63 2.82 -65.46
N LYS A 539 -1.72 2.70 -66.22
CA LYS A 539 -2.07 1.50 -67.00
C LYS A 539 -1.16 1.23 -68.21
N SER A 540 -0.34 2.18 -68.65
CA SER A 540 0.58 1.99 -69.79
C SER A 540 1.98 1.50 -69.37
N LEU A 541 2.27 1.39 -68.06
CA LEU A 541 3.60 1.05 -67.51
C LEU A 541 3.63 -0.26 -66.69
N THR A 542 2.49 -0.92 -66.54
CA THR A 542 2.33 -2.32 -66.07
C THR A 542 1.81 -3.15 -67.22
#